data_AF-A0A1R2AW57-F1
#
_entry.id   AF-A0A1R2AW57-F1
#
_cell.length_a   1.000
_cell.length_b   1.000
_cell.length_c   1.000
_cell.angle_alpha   90.00
_cell.angle_beta   90.00
_cell.angle_gamma   90.00
#
_symmetry.space_group_name_H-M   'P 1'
#
loop_
_entity.id
_entity.type
_entity.pdbx_description
1 polymer ?
#
loop_
_entity_poly.entity_id
_entity_poly.type
_entity_poly.pdbx_seq_one_letter_code
_entity_poly.pdbx_strand_id
1 'polypeptide(L)'
;MENDSFELDNYQADHELQTFYEDYSTTFNYTLDSIDLQIPENSIKKKSRGRKVRPENVVNILQCFFKNSKAPKKEYIRCKIIRGQKRAIRHALNNKIPTTTLHKVNHLNPNEIQAWNNFVLDIIKNSDTFIKISKTENGPKTDGAAKRKNKEHFVSSKIQKTFNDHFCKGYFFNPLVLENYKLYIDVIFALNEPENLVKRFDFSCCRSRNISHFPDCYIKWENLKQYLKVGMIEDLGITKSSLSNAMNQEISECEFFAEDLLEQ
;
A
#
# COMPACT_ATOMS: atom_id res chain seq x y z
N MET A 1 -5.33 -62.61 -29.02
CA MET A 1 -6.07 -61.35 -29.01
C MET A 1 -6.44 -61.10 -27.57
N GLU A 2 -5.51 -60.49 -26.84
CA GLU A 2 -5.65 -60.13 -25.43
C GLU A 2 -6.31 -58.75 -25.38
N ASN A 3 -7.39 -58.64 -24.59
CA ASN A 3 -8.08 -57.38 -24.31
C ASN A 3 -7.51 -56.82 -23.00
N ASP A 4 -6.68 -55.79 -23.11
CA ASP A 4 -6.23 -54.98 -21.97
C ASP A 4 -7.38 -54.10 -21.48
N SER A 5 -7.87 -54.36 -20.27
CA SER A 5 -8.77 -53.46 -19.56
C SER A 5 -7.96 -52.40 -18.82
N PHE A 6 -8.11 -51.15 -19.23
CA PHE A 6 -7.49 -49.99 -18.61
C PHE A 6 -8.32 -49.56 -17.39
N GLU A 7 -7.83 -49.80 -16.18
CA GLU A 7 -8.43 -49.29 -14.94
C GLU A 7 -8.14 -47.78 -14.81
N LEU A 8 -9.20 -46.97 -14.72
CA LEU A 8 -9.14 -45.54 -14.47
C LEU A 8 -9.28 -45.33 -12.95
N ASP A 9 -8.16 -45.05 -12.30
CA ASP A 9 -8.12 -44.64 -10.90
C ASP A 9 -8.77 -43.27 -10.72
N ASN A 10 -9.85 -43.24 -9.93
CA ASN A 10 -10.52 -42.05 -9.45
C ASN A 10 -9.62 -41.29 -8.48
N TYR A 11 -8.94 -40.26 -8.96
CA TYR A 11 -8.25 -39.29 -8.12
C TYR A 11 -9.27 -38.34 -7.47
N GLN A 12 -9.70 -38.67 -6.26
CA GLN A 12 -10.44 -37.76 -5.37
C GLN A 12 -9.50 -36.68 -4.84
N ALA A 13 -9.66 -35.45 -5.32
CA ALA A 13 -8.96 -34.28 -4.81
C ALA A 13 -9.82 -33.54 -3.77
N ASP A 14 -9.95 -34.12 -2.58
CA ASP A 14 -10.54 -33.45 -1.41
C ASP A 14 -9.43 -32.83 -0.57
N HIS A 15 -8.98 -31.63 -0.95
CA HIS A 15 -8.22 -30.75 -0.06
C HIS A 15 -8.99 -29.44 0.10
N GLU A 16 -9.98 -29.45 0.98
CA GLU A 16 -10.60 -28.23 1.48
C GLU A 16 -9.56 -27.42 2.26
N LEU A 17 -9.19 -26.26 1.72
CA LEU A 17 -8.31 -25.29 2.35
C LEU A 17 -9.02 -24.66 3.56
N GLN A 18 -8.74 -25.18 4.74
CA GLN A 18 -9.28 -24.69 6.00
C GLN A 18 -8.61 -23.35 6.37
N THR A 19 -9.27 -22.22 6.08
CA THR A 19 -8.77 -20.89 6.46
C THR A 19 -9.19 -20.55 7.89
N PHE A 20 -8.21 -20.34 8.78
CA PHE A 20 -8.43 -19.89 10.15
C PHE A 20 -8.83 -18.41 10.20
N TYR A 21 -10.00 -18.12 10.79
CA TYR A 21 -10.52 -16.78 11.03
C TYR A 21 -10.13 -16.33 12.45
N GLU A 22 -9.30 -15.29 12.57
CA GLU A 22 -8.98 -14.67 13.87
C GLU A 22 -9.75 -13.34 14.00
N ASP A 23 -10.66 -13.29 14.98
CA ASP A 23 -11.44 -12.10 15.35
C ASP A 23 -10.61 -11.21 16.30
N TYR A 24 -10.20 -10.03 15.82
CA TYR A 24 -9.43 -9.04 16.59
C TYR A 24 -10.28 -7.82 16.99
N SER A 25 -11.54 -8.03 17.39
CA SER A 25 -12.49 -6.94 17.67
C SER A 25 -12.34 -6.24 19.03
N THR A 26 -11.33 -6.52 19.86
CA THR A 26 -11.21 -5.90 21.19
C THR A 26 -9.81 -5.36 21.49
N THR A 27 -9.54 -4.13 21.05
CA THR A 27 -8.54 -3.28 21.71
C THR A 27 -9.23 -2.08 22.33
N PHE A 28 -9.47 -2.18 23.64
CA PHE A 28 -9.97 -1.10 24.49
C PHE A 28 -8.95 0.04 24.51
N ASN A 29 -9.37 1.24 24.11
CA ASN A 29 -8.62 2.46 24.35
C ASN A 29 -8.94 2.93 25.77
N TYR A 30 -7.98 2.82 26.68
CA TYR A 30 -8.02 3.55 27.95
C TYR A 30 -7.73 5.03 27.66
N THR A 31 -8.76 5.86 27.74
CA THR A 31 -8.62 7.32 27.74
C THR A 31 -8.02 7.75 29.07
N LEU A 32 -6.87 8.41 29.00
CA LEU A 32 -6.24 9.14 30.11
C LEU A 32 -7.07 10.39 30.40
N ASP A 33 -8.17 10.21 31.12
CA ASP A 33 -8.90 11.30 31.75
C ASP A 33 -8.32 11.52 33.15
N SER A 34 -8.08 12.80 33.50
CA SER A 34 -7.71 13.33 34.83
C SER A 34 -6.22 13.62 35.07
N ILE A 35 -5.67 14.61 34.36
CA ILE A 35 -4.62 15.47 34.94
C ILE A 35 -5.04 16.93 34.73
N ASP A 36 -5.56 17.53 35.80
CA ASP A 36 -5.93 18.94 35.85
C ASP A 36 -4.66 19.75 36.16
N LEU A 37 -4.07 20.37 35.15
CA LEU A 37 -2.92 21.27 35.28
C LEU A 37 -3.44 22.71 35.18
N GLN A 38 -3.50 23.39 36.33
CA GLN A 38 -3.67 24.84 36.37
C GLN A 38 -2.46 25.51 35.72
N ILE A 39 -2.59 25.90 34.45
CA ILE A 39 -1.56 26.61 33.70
C ILE A 39 -1.72 28.12 33.95
N PRO A 40 -0.64 28.85 34.31
CA PRO A 40 -0.70 30.30 34.49
C PRO A 40 -1.06 31.02 33.19
N GLU A 41 -2.02 31.96 33.29
CA GLU A 41 -2.42 32.88 32.22
C GLU A 41 -1.31 33.89 31.90
N ASN A 42 -0.27 33.46 31.20
CA ASN A 42 0.58 34.36 30.44
C ASN A 42 0.36 34.09 28.96
N SER A 43 -0.40 34.98 28.33
CA SER A 43 -0.82 34.93 26.93
C SER A 43 0.38 35.15 25.98
N ILE A 44 1.22 34.12 25.86
CA ILE A 44 2.22 34.05 24.82
C ILE A 44 1.47 33.98 23.49
N LYS A 45 1.45 35.11 22.76
CA LYS A 45 0.96 35.19 21.37
C LYS A 45 1.70 34.13 20.55
N LYS A 46 1.08 32.97 20.37
CA LYS A 46 1.59 31.88 19.52
C LYS A 46 1.64 32.42 18.09
N LYS A 47 2.81 32.91 17.66
CA LYS A 47 3.08 33.20 16.25
C LYS A 47 2.71 31.95 15.47
N SER A 48 1.74 32.07 14.57
CA SER A 48 1.30 30.98 13.71
C SER A 48 2.47 30.54 12.83
N ARG A 49 3.23 29.55 13.29
CA ARG A 49 4.27 28.86 12.51
C ARG A 49 3.59 27.94 11.50
N GLY A 50 2.76 28.52 10.63
CA GLY A 50 2.17 27.82 9.49
C GLY A 50 3.17 27.82 8.35
N ARG A 51 3.79 26.67 8.07
CA ARG A 51 4.56 26.50 6.83
C ARG A 51 3.61 26.68 5.64
N LYS A 52 3.81 27.71 4.82
CA LYS A 52 3.05 27.89 3.57
C LYS A 52 3.25 26.64 2.69
N VAL A 53 2.15 26.05 2.24
CA VAL A 53 2.17 24.91 1.31
C VAL A 53 2.66 25.43 -0.04
N ARG A 54 3.68 24.79 -0.61
CA ARG A 54 4.14 25.16 -1.95
C ARG A 54 3.11 24.70 -3.00
N PRO A 55 2.78 25.52 -4.01
CA PRO A 55 1.75 25.21 -5.01
C PRO A 55 2.04 23.91 -5.79
N GLU A 56 3.32 23.60 -6.01
CA GLU A 56 3.83 22.34 -6.60
C GLU A 56 3.42 21.05 -5.85
N ASN A 57 2.87 21.15 -4.62
CA ASN A 57 2.35 19.99 -3.87
C ASN A 57 0.83 19.81 -3.99
N VAL A 58 0.16 20.68 -4.74
CA VAL A 58 -1.29 20.63 -4.95
C VAL A 58 -1.58 19.70 -6.12
N VAL A 59 -2.17 18.56 -5.81
CA VAL A 59 -2.72 17.65 -6.82
C VAL A 59 -4.18 18.02 -7.03
N ASN A 60 -4.53 18.49 -8.22
CA ASN A 60 -5.88 18.98 -8.54
C ASN A 60 -6.96 17.95 -8.24
N ILE A 61 -6.71 16.67 -8.56
CA ILE A 61 -7.65 15.58 -8.31
C ILE A 61 -7.98 15.45 -6.80
N LEU A 62 -7.01 15.72 -5.92
CA LEU A 62 -7.24 15.67 -4.47
C LEU A 62 -8.06 16.86 -3.95
N GLN A 63 -8.17 17.96 -4.69
CA GLN A 63 -8.99 19.11 -4.28
C GLN A 63 -10.49 18.82 -4.31
N CYS A 64 -10.89 17.78 -5.03
CA CYS A 64 -12.27 17.31 -5.08
C CYS A 64 -12.70 16.49 -3.85
N PHE A 65 -11.78 16.23 -2.92
CA PHE A 65 -11.99 15.41 -1.73
C PHE A 65 -11.82 16.23 -0.44
N PHE A 66 -12.38 15.71 0.66
CA PHE A 66 -12.45 16.41 1.95
C PHE A 66 -12.10 15.47 3.10
N LYS A 67 -11.12 15.89 3.90
CA LYS A 67 -10.77 15.33 5.20
C LYS A 67 -10.77 16.47 6.22
N ASN A 68 -11.72 16.44 7.16
CA ASN A 68 -11.92 17.54 8.12
C ASN A 68 -12.01 18.92 7.43
N SER A 69 -12.86 18.99 6.39
CA SER A 69 -13.09 20.18 5.56
C SER A 69 -11.90 20.67 4.72
N LYS A 70 -10.80 19.90 4.62
CA LYS A 70 -9.61 20.23 3.82
C LYS A 70 -9.30 19.13 2.81
N ALA A 71 -8.69 19.48 1.68
CA ALA A 71 -8.21 18.48 0.73
C ALA A 71 -7.15 17.56 1.38
N PRO A 72 -7.20 16.24 1.13
CA PRO A 72 -6.16 15.33 1.58
C PRO A 72 -4.81 15.71 0.96
N LYS A 73 -3.75 15.62 1.77
CA LYS A 73 -2.38 15.93 1.31
C LYS A 73 -1.84 14.79 0.42
N LYS A 74 -1.07 15.13 -0.61
CA LYS A 74 -0.36 14.14 -1.46
C LYS A 74 0.42 13.10 -0.64
N GLU A 75 1.18 13.55 0.34
CA GLU A 75 1.96 12.69 1.23
C GLU A 75 1.10 11.76 2.10
N TYR A 76 -0.09 12.21 2.52
CA TYR A 76 -1.02 11.36 3.26
C TYR A 76 -1.48 10.17 2.40
N ILE A 77 -1.84 10.44 1.14
CA ILE A 77 -2.25 9.41 0.19
C ILE A 77 -1.12 8.41 -0.05
N ARG A 78 0.10 8.88 -0.37
CA ARG A 78 1.27 8.03 -0.60
C ARG A 78 1.56 7.10 0.58
N CYS A 79 1.61 7.68 1.79
CA CYS A 79 1.79 6.94 3.03
C CYS A 79 0.73 5.85 3.19
N LYS A 80 -0.55 6.21 3.01
CA LYS A 80 -1.67 5.30 3.18
C LYS A 80 -1.65 4.15 2.17
N ILE A 81 -1.41 4.44 0.89
CA ILE A 81 -1.35 3.40 -0.15
C ILE A 81 -0.13 2.50 0.03
N ILE A 82 1.09 3.04 0.17
CA ILE A 82 2.32 2.22 0.25
C ILE A 82 2.29 1.34 1.51
N ARG A 83 1.83 1.85 2.65
CA ARG A 83 1.62 1.03 3.86
C ARG A 83 0.59 -0.06 3.64
N GLY A 84 -0.51 0.29 2.97
CA GLY A 84 -1.56 -0.64 2.58
C GLY A 84 -0.99 -1.78 1.72
N GLN A 85 -0.23 -1.46 0.68
CA GLN A 85 0.40 -2.43 -0.22
C GLN A 85 1.33 -3.36 0.55
N LYS A 86 2.26 -2.81 1.35
CA LYS A 86 3.16 -3.63 2.17
C LYS A 86 2.40 -4.56 3.10
N ARG A 87 1.26 -4.13 3.66
CA ARG A 87 0.39 -4.97 4.49
C ARG A 87 -0.30 -6.06 3.67
N ALA A 88 -0.81 -5.72 2.49
CA ALA A 88 -1.42 -6.66 1.56
C ALA A 88 -0.41 -7.73 1.12
N ILE A 89 0.83 -7.35 0.83
CA ILE A 89 1.91 -8.29 0.51
C ILE A 89 2.11 -9.31 1.64
N ARG A 90 2.15 -8.86 2.90
CA ARG A 90 2.28 -9.78 4.05
C ARG A 90 1.06 -10.69 4.22
N HIS A 91 -0.14 -10.21 3.88
CA HIS A 91 -1.34 -11.04 3.88
C HIS A 91 -1.24 -12.13 2.79
N ALA A 92 -0.85 -11.76 1.57
CA ALA A 92 -0.63 -12.68 0.46
C ALA A 92 0.44 -13.74 0.77
N LEU A 93 1.62 -13.34 1.26
CA LEU A 93 2.71 -14.25 1.63
C LEU A 93 2.33 -15.25 2.74
N ASN A 94 1.33 -14.92 3.55
CA ASN A 94 0.81 -15.78 4.61
C ASN A 94 -0.49 -16.50 4.21
N ASN A 95 -0.86 -16.48 2.91
CA ASN A 95 -2.11 -17.05 2.39
C ASN A 95 -3.38 -16.56 3.12
N LYS A 96 -3.39 -15.29 3.57
CA LYS A 96 -4.52 -14.67 4.27
C LYS A 96 -5.24 -13.69 3.35
N ILE A 97 -6.57 -13.80 3.24
CA ILE A 97 -7.41 -12.79 2.59
C ILE A 97 -7.66 -11.64 3.59
N PRO A 98 -7.43 -10.39 3.20
CA PRO A 98 -7.62 -9.23 4.07
C PRO A 98 -9.11 -8.96 4.36
N THR A 99 -9.50 -9.02 5.62
CA THR A 99 -10.89 -8.74 6.07
C THR A 99 -11.11 -7.29 6.54
N THR A 100 -10.03 -6.51 6.67
CA THR A 100 -10.05 -5.15 7.22
C THR A 100 -9.15 -4.21 6.43
N THR A 101 -9.16 -2.91 6.80
CA THR A 101 -8.29 -1.85 6.27
C THR A 101 -8.59 -1.41 4.83
N LEU A 102 -7.63 -0.73 4.19
CA LEU A 102 -7.75 -0.14 2.86
C LEU A 102 -7.98 -1.17 1.75
N HIS A 103 -7.48 -2.40 1.92
CA HIS A 103 -7.52 -3.48 0.92
C HIS A 103 -8.38 -4.65 1.38
N LYS A 104 -9.44 -4.37 2.17
CA LYS A 104 -10.43 -5.38 2.52
C LYS A 104 -10.99 -6.01 1.24
N VAL A 105 -11.10 -7.34 1.22
CA VAL A 105 -11.68 -8.11 0.11
C VAL A 105 -12.94 -8.78 0.60
N ASN A 106 -14.05 -8.58 -0.11
CA ASN A 106 -15.26 -9.35 0.11
C ASN A 106 -15.20 -10.67 -0.66
N HIS A 107 -15.16 -11.80 0.07
CA HIS A 107 -15.11 -13.15 -0.51
C HIS A 107 -16.41 -13.57 -1.22
N LEU A 108 -17.49 -12.79 -1.09
CA LEU A 108 -18.72 -13.00 -1.85
C LEU A 108 -18.74 -12.20 -3.16
N ASN A 109 -17.78 -11.29 -3.37
CA ASN A 109 -17.70 -10.48 -4.57
C ASN A 109 -16.62 -11.06 -5.52
N PRO A 110 -17.01 -11.64 -6.68
CA PRO A 110 -16.07 -12.28 -7.59
C PRO A 110 -15.04 -11.29 -8.16
N ASN A 111 -15.40 -10.02 -8.35
CA ASN A 111 -14.48 -9.01 -8.87
C ASN A 111 -13.38 -8.67 -7.85
N GLU A 112 -13.72 -8.58 -6.56
CA GLU A 112 -12.73 -8.34 -5.50
C GLU A 112 -11.81 -9.55 -5.33
N ILE A 113 -12.34 -10.77 -5.39
CA ILE A 113 -11.54 -12.00 -5.34
C ILE A 113 -10.60 -12.09 -6.54
N GLN A 114 -11.09 -11.84 -7.74
CA GLN A 114 -10.27 -11.90 -8.95
C GLN A 114 -9.12 -10.89 -8.89
N ALA A 115 -9.39 -9.65 -8.48
CA ALA A 115 -8.36 -8.63 -8.30
C ALA A 115 -7.32 -9.06 -7.24
N TRP A 116 -7.78 -9.63 -6.13
CA TRP A 116 -6.89 -10.17 -5.08
C TRP A 116 -6.02 -11.31 -5.59
N ASN A 117 -6.59 -12.27 -6.33
CA ASN A 117 -5.86 -13.40 -6.86
C ASN A 117 -4.78 -12.95 -7.86
N ASN A 118 -5.10 -12.01 -8.75
CA ASN A 118 -4.11 -11.44 -9.67
C ASN A 118 -2.93 -10.79 -8.90
N PHE A 119 -3.23 -10.06 -7.83
CA PHE A 119 -2.22 -9.46 -6.96
C PHE A 119 -1.37 -10.51 -6.23
N VAL A 120 -1.99 -11.59 -5.72
CA VAL A 120 -1.29 -12.69 -5.02
C VAL A 120 -0.39 -13.47 -5.98
N LEU A 121 -0.86 -13.78 -7.19
CA LEU A 121 -0.10 -14.52 -8.19
C LEU A 121 1.23 -13.82 -8.53
N ASP A 122 1.20 -12.50 -8.69
CA ASP A 122 2.40 -11.70 -8.95
C ASP A 122 3.40 -11.73 -7.76
N ILE A 123 2.89 -11.77 -6.52
CA ILE A 123 3.72 -11.88 -5.32
C ILE A 123 4.37 -13.24 -5.22
N ILE A 124 3.61 -14.33 -5.44
CA ILE A 124 4.12 -15.70 -5.35
C ILE A 124 5.22 -15.91 -6.39
N LYS A 125 5.01 -15.40 -7.62
CA LYS A 125 6.01 -15.46 -8.70
C LYS A 125 7.34 -14.80 -8.35
N ASN A 126 7.33 -13.76 -7.50
CA ASN A 126 8.50 -12.95 -7.16
C ASN A 126 8.72 -12.85 -5.63
N SER A 127 8.48 -13.96 -4.91
CA SER A 127 8.33 -13.99 -3.45
C SER A 127 9.55 -13.43 -2.70
N ASP A 128 10.77 -13.78 -3.11
CA ASP A 128 12.02 -13.32 -2.47
C ASP A 128 12.13 -11.80 -2.41
N THR A 129 11.79 -11.14 -3.51
CA THR A 129 11.77 -9.69 -3.62
C THR A 129 10.73 -9.09 -2.68
N PHE A 130 9.51 -9.62 -2.70
CA PHE A 130 8.40 -9.10 -1.89
C PHE A 130 8.53 -9.37 -0.39
N ILE A 131 9.18 -10.46 0.01
CA ILE A 131 9.56 -10.72 1.41
C ILE A 131 10.45 -9.59 1.93
N LYS A 132 11.43 -9.13 1.14
CA LYS A 132 12.31 -8.01 1.52
C LYS A 132 11.55 -6.70 1.56
N ILE A 133 10.78 -6.36 0.52
CA ILE A 133 10.07 -5.07 0.41
C ILE A 133 8.98 -4.87 1.46
N SER A 134 8.28 -5.94 1.83
CA SER A 134 7.12 -5.88 2.73
C SER A 134 7.48 -5.57 4.20
N LYS A 135 8.76 -5.64 4.56
CA LYS A 135 9.24 -5.31 5.91
C LYS A 135 9.03 -3.82 6.24
N THR A 136 8.58 -3.55 7.46
CA THR A 136 8.33 -2.18 7.95
C THR A 136 9.61 -1.40 8.23
N GLU A 137 10.73 -2.09 8.48
CA GLU A 137 12.05 -1.47 8.65
C GLU A 137 12.59 -0.84 7.36
N ASN A 138 12.12 -1.32 6.21
CA ASN A 138 12.40 -0.75 4.88
C ASN A 138 11.47 0.42 4.52
N GLY A 139 10.68 0.92 5.48
CA GLY A 139 9.89 2.15 5.35
C GLY A 139 10.63 3.38 5.89
N PRO A 140 10.09 4.59 5.66
CA PRO A 140 10.65 5.82 6.20
C PRO A 140 10.67 5.78 7.73
N LYS A 141 11.39 6.72 8.38
CA LYS A 141 11.59 6.71 9.84
C LYS A 141 10.28 6.53 10.63
N THR A 142 9.18 7.12 10.15
CA THR A 142 7.84 7.04 10.74
C THR A 142 7.14 5.67 10.65
N ASP A 143 7.59 4.73 9.81
CA ASP A 143 6.91 3.46 9.55
C ASP A 143 7.42 2.29 10.41
N GLY A 144 8.73 2.23 10.61
CA GLY A 144 9.40 1.22 11.44
C GLY A 144 9.86 1.74 12.81
N ALA A 145 9.39 2.92 13.24
CA ALA A 145 9.88 3.57 14.47
C ALA A 145 9.82 2.65 15.69
N ALA A 146 8.68 1.97 15.92
CA ALA A 146 8.52 1.06 17.06
C ALA A 146 9.49 -0.13 17.01
N LYS A 147 9.68 -0.76 15.84
CA LYS A 147 10.61 -1.89 15.68
C LYS A 147 12.09 -1.47 15.76
N ARG A 148 12.41 -0.22 15.41
CA ARG A 148 13.77 0.33 15.47
C ARG A 148 14.16 0.84 16.85
N LYS A 149 13.20 1.23 17.70
CA LYS A 149 13.47 1.63 19.10
C LYS A 149 14.11 0.51 19.93
N ASN A 150 13.80 -0.75 19.62
CA ASN A 150 14.28 -1.91 20.36
C ASN A 150 15.55 -2.53 19.77
N LYS A 151 16.08 -1.99 18.67
CA LYS A 151 17.36 -2.39 18.09
C LYS A 151 18.35 -1.26 18.35
N GLU A 152 19.44 -1.52 19.07
CA GLU A 152 20.51 -0.54 19.35
C GLU A 152 21.21 0.02 18.09
N HIS A 153 20.83 -0.45 16.90
CA HIS A 153 21.41 -0.01 15.66
C HIS A 153 20.97 1.41 15.27
N PHE A 154 22.00 2.24 15.12
CA PHE A 154 21.99 3.57 14.51
C PHE A 154 21.07 3.61 13.27
N VAL A 155 19.95 4.31 13.37
CA VAL A 155 19.09 4.54 12.21
C VAL A 155 19.88 5.40 11.23
N SER A 156 20.31 4.81 10.11
CA SER A 156 21.10 5.50 9.09
C SER A 156 20.55 6.90 8.80
N SER A 157 21.44 7.89 8.75
CA SER A 157 21.12 9.27 8.41
C SER A 157 20.49 9.38 7.02
N LYS A 158 20.75 8.40 6.14
CA LYS A 158 20.24 8.32 4.76
C LYS A 158 18.77 7.89 4.66
N ILE A 159 18.18 7.31 5.73
CA ILE A 159 16.77 6.90 5.72
C ILE A 159 15.87 8.13 5.73
N GLN A 160 14.93 8.19 4.78
CA GLN A 160 13.99 9.28 4.65
C GLN A 160 13.06 9.38 5.86
N LYS A 161 12.74 10.60 6.29
CA LYS A 161 11.87 10.83 7.46
C LYS A 161 10.42 10.44 7.19
N THR A 162 9.95 10.65 5.96
CA THR A 162 8.55 10.49 5.57
C THR A 162 8.42 9.91 4.17
N PHE A 163 7.18 9.72 3.69
CA PHE A 163 6.85 9.28 2.33
C PHE A 163 6.97 10.44 1.32
N ASN A 164 8.13 11.10 1.32
CA ASN A 164 8.45 12.19 0.41
C ASN A 164 8.79 11.66 -0.99
N ASP A 165 9.00 12.57 -1.96
CA ASP A 165 9.32 12.18 -3.35
C ASP A 165 10.55 11.29 -3.44
N HIS A 166 11.60 11.56 -2.66
CA HIS A 166 12.82 10.74 -2.66
C HIS A 166 12.56 9.30 -2.21
N PHE A 167 11.80 9.10 -1.14
CA PHE A 167 11.42 7.76 -0.70
C PHE A 167 10.56 7.06 -1.75
N CYS A 168 9.52 7.73 -2.25
CA CYS A 168 8.61 7.14 -3.21
C CYS A 168 9.31 6.80 -4.54
N LYS A 169 10.23 7.65 -5.01
CA LYS A 169 11.09 7.35 -6.16
C LYS A 169 11.86 6.06 -5.96
N GLY A 170 12.59 5.93 -4.85
CA GLY A 170 13.34 4.71 -4.56
C GLY A 170 12.45 3.47 -4.39
N TYR A 171 11.25 3.63 -3.83
CA TYR A 171 10.30 2.53 -3.67
C TYR A 171 9.76 2.01 -5.01
N PHE A 172 9.40 2.92 -5.93
CA PHE A 172 8.86 2.57 -7.24
C PHE A 172 9.92 2.42 -8.34
N PHE A 173 11.20 2.56 -8.00
CA PHE A 173 12.29 2.36 -8.95
C PHE A 173 12.41 0.89 -9.37
N ASN A 174 12.03 -0.04 -8.50
CA ASN A 174 11.96 -1.45 -8.83
C ASN A 174 10.71 -1.73 -9.70
N PRO A 175 10.86 -2.26 -10.94
CA PRO A 175 9.74 -2.51 -11.84
C PRO A 175 8.71 -3.50 -11.27
N LEU A 176 9.15 -4.53 -10.53
CA LEU A 176 8.26 -5.50 -9.90
C LEU A 176 7.36 -4.83 -8.86
N VAL A 177 7.91 -3.90 -8.07
CA VAL A 177 7.12 -3.13 -7.09
C VAL A 177 6.08 -2.27 -7.80
N LEU A 178 6.45 -1.67 -8.92
CA LEU A 178 5.57 -0.79 -9.68
C LEU A 178 4.40 -1.56 -10.33
N GLU A 179 4.66 -2.71 -10.95
CA GLU A 179 3.60 -3.53 -11.53
C GLU A 179 2.68 -4.10 -10.45
N ASN A 180 3.25 -4.63 -9.37
CA ASN A 180 2.49 -5.09 -8.22
C ASN A 180 1.65 -3.98 -7.58
N TYR A 181 2.16 -2.75 -7.55
CA TYR A 181 1.44 -1.60 -7.06
C TYR A 181 0.20 -1.31 -7.90
N LYS A 182 0.26 -1.43 -9.22
CA LYS A 182 -0.91 -1.25 -10.09
C LYS A 182 -1.98 -2.30 -9.81
N LEU A 183 -1.58 -3.57 -9.64
CA LEU A 183 -2.48 -4.64 -9.23
C LEU A 183 -3.11 -4.35 -7.85
N TYR A 184 -2.32 -3.79 -6.93
CA TYR A 184 -2.81 -3.38 -5.62
C TYR A 184 -3.87 -2.27 -5.70
N ILE A 185 -3.70 -1.29 -6.60
CA ILE A 185 -4.74 -0.28 -6.83
C ILE A 185 -6.01 -0.94 -7.37
N ASP A 186 -5.90 -1.94 -8.26
CA ASP A 186 -7.07 -2.67 -8.74
C ASP A 186 -7.79 -3.42 -7.60
N VAL A 187 -7.08 -3.99 -6.62
CA VAL A 187 -7.70 -4.55 -5.40
C VAL A 187 -8.48 -3.50 -4.61
N ILE A 188 -7.93 -2.29 -4.44
CA ILE A 188 -8.60 -1.23 -3.66
C ILE A 188 -9.91 -0.80 -4.34
N PHE A 189 -9.90 -0.70 -5.67
CA PHE A 189 -11.00 -0.17 -6.48
C PHE A 189 -11.84 -1.25 -7.18
N ALA A 190 -11.67 -2.53 -6.82
CA ALA A 190 -12.45 -3.64 -7.39
C ALA A 190 -13.96 -3.50 -7.09
N LEU A 191 -14.29 -2.87 -5.96
CA LEU A 191 -15.63 -2.37 -5.67
C LEU A 191 -15.61 -0.84 -5.66
N ASN A 192 -15.90 -0.24 -6.82
CA ASN A 192 -15.82 1.20 -7.05
C ASN A 192 -17.05 1.96 -6.53
N GLU A 193 -17.52 1.61 -5.34
CA GLU A 193 -18.67 2.24 -4.68
C GLU A 193 -18.19 3.36 -3.75
N PRO A 194 -18.68 4.61 -3.91
CA PRO A 194 -18.22 5.74 -3.11
C PRO A 194 -18.31 5.52 -1.60
N GLU A 195 -19.37 4.88 -1.09
CA GLU A 195 -19.58 4.58 0.32
C GLU A 195 -18.47 3.67 0.86
N ASN A 196 -18.03 2.73 0.03
CA ASN A 196 -16.95 1.81 0.35
C ASN A 196 -15.60 2.54 0.36
N LEU A 197 -15.34 3.32 -0.69
CA LEU A 197 -14.08 4.04 -0.86
C LEU A 197 -13.89 5.12 0.21
N VAL A 198 -14.95 5.83 0.62
CA VAL A 198 -14.89 6.80 1.73
C VAL A 198 -14.40 6.12 3.01
N LYS A 199 -14.92 4.92 3.33
CA LYS A 199 -14.49 4.16 4.53
C LYS A 199 -13.04 3.69 4.40
N ARG A 200 -12.63 3.17 3.23
CA ARG A 200 -11.26 2.71 2.98
C ARG A 200 -10.26 3.86 3.08
N PHE A 201 -10.57 5.00 2.46
CA PHE A 201 -9.67 6.14 2.33
C PHE A 201 -9.72 7.15 3.48
N ASP A 202 -10.77 7.14 4.31
CA ASP A 202 -10.94 8.08 5.42
C ASP A 202 -10.89 9.55 4.96
N PHE A 203 -11.53 9.81 3.82
CA PHE A 203 -11.89 11.13 3.31
C PHE A 203 -13.11 11.02 2.38
N SER A 204 -13.84 12.11 2.23
CA SER A 204 -15.11 12.18 1.53
C SER A 204 -14.97 12.81 0.15
N CYS A 205 -15.71 12.31 -0.84
CA CYS A 205 -15.81 12.87 -2.20
C CYS A 205 -16.85 14.00 -2.32
N CYS A 206 -17.67 14.18 -1.28
CA CYS A 206 -18.74 15.14 -1.21
C CYS A 206 -18.65 15.89 0.17
N ARG A 207 -19.05 17.18 0.27
CA ARG A 207 -18.80 18.03 1.48
C ARG A 207 -19.67 17.68 2.68
N SER A 208 -20.94 17.39 2.42
CA SER A 208 -21.85 16.84 3.41
C SER A 208 -21.60 15.34 3.49
N ARG A 209 -21.78 14.74 4.67
CA ARG A 209 -22.05 13.30 4.80
C ARG A 209 -23.44 13.00 4.25
N ASN A 210 -23.68 13.37 2.99
CA ASN A 210 -24.92 13.07 2.31
C ASN A 210 -25.10 11.56 2.35
N ILE A 211 -26.33 11.15 2.65
CA ILE A 211 -26.72 9.74 2.70
C ILE A 211 -26.64 9.10 1.30
N SER A 212 -26.68 9.92 0.23
CA SER A 212 -26.62 9.48 -1.16
C SER A 212 -25.50 10.18 -1.91
N HIS A 213 -24.69 9.40 -2.62
CA HIS A 213 -23.65 9.89 -3.51
C HIS A 213 -24.22 10.24 -4.90
N PHE A 214 -23.72 11.33 -5.49
CA PHE A 214 -24.08 11.74 -6.86
C PHE A 214 -23.20 11.03 -7.90
N PRO A 215 -23.62 10.95 -9.18
CA PRO A 215 -22.80 10.41 -10.27
C PRO A 215 -21.37 11.00 -10.32
N ASP A 216 -21.23 12.29 -10.06
CA ASP A 216 -19.92 12.96 -9.98
C ASP A 216 -18.98 12.37 -8.93
N CYS A 217 -19.52 11.83 -7.83
CA CYS A 217 -18.69 11.21 -6.79
C CYS A 217 -18.02 9.92 -7.33
N TYR A 218 -18.62 9.18 -8.29
CA TYR A 218 -17.98 8.05 -8.98
C TYR A 218 -16.84 8.52 -9.91
N ILE A 219 -17.09 9.58 -10.70
CA ILE A 219 -16.08 10.16 -11.60
C ILE A 219 -14.85 10.62 -10.80
N LYS A 220 -15.05 11.26 -9.64
CA LYS A 220 -13.95 11.65 -8.76
C LYS A 220 -13.11 10.46 -8.30
N TRP A 221 -13.74 9.35 -7.92
CA TRP A 221 -13.04 8.15 -7.49
C TRP A 221 -12.30 7.47 -8.64
N GLU A 222 -12.88 7.42 -9.83
CA GLU A 222 -12.20 6.92 -11.02
C GLU A 222 -10.97 7.79 -11.37
N ASN A 223 -11.11 9.11 -11.32
CA ASN A 223 -9.98 10.02 -11.51
C ASN A 223 -8.88 9.80 -10.47
N LEU A 224 -9.25 9.53 -9.21
CA LEU A 224 -8.28 9.17 -8.18
C LEU A 224 -7.60 7.84 -8.48
N LYS A 225 -8.34 6.82 -8.93
CA LYS A 225 -7.78 5.52 -9.35
C LYS A 225 -6.74 5.71 -10.46
N GLN A 226 -7.09 6.46 -11.51
CA GLN A 226 -6.17 6.73 -12.63
C GLN A 226 -4.94 7.52 -12.20
N TYR A 227 -5.13 8.54 -11.36
CA TYR A 227 -4.00 9.26 -10.77
C TYR A 227 -3.11 8.33 -9.95
N LEU A 228 -3.66 7.45 -9.13
CA LEU A 228 -2.84 6.52 -8.35
C LEU A 228 -2.05 5.57 -9.26
N LYS A 229 -2.68 4.99 -10.30
CA LYS A 229 -2.01 4.04 -11.22
C LYS A 229 -0.95 4.69 -12.11
N VAL A 230 -1.18 5.93 -12.56
CA VAL A 230 -0.35 6.59 -13.57
C VAL A 230 0.19 7.94 -13.07
N GLY A 231 -0.69 8.89 -12.78
CA GLY A 231 -0.30 10.27 -12.49
C GLY A 231 0.66 10.43 -11.29
N MET A 232 0.53 9.59 -10.26
CA MET A 232 1.44 9.63 -9.09
C MET A 232 2.86 9.20 -9.46
N ILE A 233 3.00 8.31 -10.45
CA ILE A 233 4.29 7.81 -10.95
C ILE A 233 4.94 8.86 -11.85
N GLU A 234 4.14 9.53 -12.67
CA GLU A 234 4.55 10.68 -13.49
C GLU A 234 4.98 11.88 -12.64
N ASP A 235 4.26 12.18 -11.55
CA ASP A 235 4.63 13.17 -10.54
C ASP A 235 6.00 12.89 -9.90
N LEU A 236 6.39 11.61 -9.86
CA LEU A 236 7.70 11.18 -9.38
C LEU A 236 8.75 11.19 -10.50
N GLY A 237 8.41 11.52 -11.74
CA GLY A 237 9.32 11.54 -12.88
C GLY A 237 9.88 10.16 -13.23
N ILE A 238 9.17 9.08 -12.88
CA ILE A 238 9.56 7.71 -13.24
C ILE A 238 8.98 7.43 -14.63
N THR A 239 9.83 7.41 -15.64
CA THR A 239 9.46 7.13 -17.03
C THR A 239 9.85 5.70 -17.42
N LYS A 240 9.24 5.15 -18.48
CA LYS A 240 9.60 3.81 -18.98
C LYS A 240 11.10 3.66 -19.28
N SER A 241 11.75 4.72 -19.77
CA SER A 241 13.20 4.74 -20.02
C SER A 241 14.05 4.66 -18.74
N SER A 242 13.54 5.14 -17.61
CA SER A 242 14.25 5.03 -16.33
C SER A 242 14.21 3.60 -15.76
N LEU A 243 13.21 2.81 -16.12
CA LEU A 243 13.04 1.43 -15.66
C LEU A 243 13.88 0.43 -16.47
N SER A 244 14.03 0.64 -17.78
CA SER A 244 14.87 -0.21 -18.64
C SER A 244 16.35 -0.17 -18.23
N ASN A 245 16.82 1.00 -17.78
CA ASN A 245 18.21 1.15 -17.34
C ASN A 245 18.48 0.45 -16.00
N ALA A 246 17.48 0.35 -15.13
CA ALA A 246 17.59 -0.32 -13.83
C ALA A 246 17.73 -1.85 -13.99
N MET A 247 16.97 -2.46 -14.89
CA MET A 247 17.06 -3.90 -15.17
C MET A 247 18.43 -4.28 -15.76
N ASN A 248 19.03 -3.41 -16.56
CA ASN A 248 20.37 -3.65 -17.13
C ASN A 248 21.49 -3.53 -16.08
N GLN A 249 21.31 -2.71 -15.03
CA GLN A 249 22.29 -2.61 -13.94
C GLN A 249 22.27 -3.83 -13.00
N GLU A 250 21.09 -4.38 -12.69
CA GLU A 250 21.00 -5.59 -11.84
C GLU A 250 21.55 -6.84 -12.56
N ILE A 251 21.47 -6.91 -13.89
CA ILE A 251 22.11 -7.99 -14.68
C ILE A 251 23.65 -7.82 -14.66
N SER A 252 24.14 -6.58 -14.79
CA SER A 252 25.57 -6.29 -14.77
C SER A 252 26.23 -6.55 -13.41
N GLU A 253 25.50 -6.42 -12.29
CA GLU A 253 26.01 -6.76 -10.95
C GLU A 253 25.96 -8.28 -10.68
N CYS A 254 25.19 -9.06 -11.45
CA CYS A 254 25.10 -10.52 -11.30
C CYS A 254 26.17 -11.25 -12.13
N GLU A 255 26.55 -10.72 -13.30
CA GLU A 255 27.65 -11.28 -14.13
C GLU A 255 29.04 -11.07 -13.51
N PHE A 256 29.20 -10.09 -12.63
CA PHE A 256 30.49 -9.82 -11.95
C PHE A 256 30.84 -10.85 -10.85
N PHE A 257 29.91 -11.73 -10.44
CA PHE A 257 30.19 -12.77 -9.44
C PHE A 257 30.35 -14.19 -10.04
N ALA A 258 30.26 -14.33 -11.37
CA ALA A 258 30.41 -15.62 -12.03
C ALA A 258 31.85 -15.91 -12.53
N GLU A 259 32.73 -14.90 -12.63
CA GLU A 259 34.10 -15.09 -13.12
C GLU A 259 35.12 -15.48 -12.02
N ASP A 260 34.81 -15.28 -10.74
CA ASP A 260 35.73 -15.60 -9.62
C ASP A 260 35.64 -17.05 -9.10
N LEU A 261 34.86 -17.92 -9.73
CA LEU A 261 34.64 -19.32 -9.30
C LEU A 261 35.23 -20.37 -10.25
N LEU A 262 36.06 -19.96 -11.22
CA LEU A 262 36.74 -20.87 -12.16
C LEU A 262 38.27 -20.94 -12.00
N GLU A 263 38.85 -20.30 -10.98
CA GLU A 263 40.27 -20.44 -10.64
C GLU A 263 40.48 -20.93 -9.19
N GLN A 264 40.02 -22.14 -8.85
CA GLN A 264 40.59 -22.97 -7.77
C GLN A 264 40.53 -24.45 -8.12
#